data_AF-A0A822GSR0-F1
#
_entry.id   AF-A0A822GSR0-F1
#
_cell.length_a   1.000
_cell.length_b   1.000
_cell.length_c   1.000
_cell.angle_alpha   90.00
_cell.angle_beta   90.00
_cell.angle_gamma   90.00
#
_symmetry.space_group_name_H-M   'P 1'
#
loop_
_entity.id
_entity.type
_entity.pdbx_description
1 polymer ?
#
loop_
_entity_poly.entity_id
_entity_poly.type
_entity_poly.pdbx_seq_one_letter_code
_entity_poly.pdbx_strand_id
1 'polypeptide(L)'
;MDVNTSAYIMVQAATQCFALILTVLSSFVLLATSIRIVLLPNQIDSSDAALSLICTMFITSCFQWSLRKFVEVDILMTSAQRIDEYGHLPREENEGDCKHPVKTSPDWPN
;
A
#
# COMPACT_ATOMS: atom_id res chain seq x y z
N MET A 1 -2.87 23.97 7.06
CA MET A 1 -2.39 22.57 6.93
C MET A 1 -1.15 22.61 6.08
N ASP A 2 -0.09 21.97 6.54
CA ASP A 2 1.20 21.91 5.84
C ASP A 2 1.03 21.25 4.46
N VAL A 3 1.70 21.79 3.43
CA VAL A 3 1.62 21.29 2.05
C VAL A 3 2.04 19.82 1.98
N ASN A 4 3.02 19.45 2.80
CA ASN A 4 3.49 18.06 2.92
C ASN A 4 2.39 17.14 3.46
N THR A 5 1.69 17.57 4.52
CA THR A 5 0.56 16.82 5.08
C THR A 5 -0.59 16.68 4.08
N SER A 6 -0.87 17.73 3.29
CA SER A 6 -1.92 17.69 2.27
C SER A 6 -1.61 16.67 1.17
N ALA A 7 -0.36 16.61 0.68
CA ALA A 7 0.04 15.65 -0.34
C ALA A 7 -0.04 14.20 0.16
N TYR A 8 0.39 13.95 1.39
CA TYR A 8 0.31 12.63 2.02
C TYR A 8 -1.14 12.12 2.13
N ILE A 9 -2.07 12.97 2.58
CA ILE A 9 -3.49 12.59 2.72
C ILE A 9 -4.09 12.30 1.35
N MET A 10 -3.71 13.03 0.30
CA MET A 10 -4.20 12.82 -1.06
C MET A 10 -3.76 11.46 -1.64
N VAL A 11 -2.48 11.09 -1.47
CA VAL A 11 -1.96 9.78 -1.88
C VAL A 11 -2.66 8.67 -1.11
N GLN A 12 -2.81 8.82 0.20
CA GLN A 12 -3.47 7.84 1.04
C GLN A 12 -4.95 7.65 0.64
N ALA A 13 -5.66 8.74 0.32
CA ALA A 13 -7.03 8.68 -0.18
C ALA A 13 -7.12 7.97 -1.53
N ALA A 14 -6.19 8.22 -2.45
CA ALA A 14 -6.15 7.54 -3.75
C ALA A 14 -5.93 6.02 -3.61
N THR A 15 -5.00 5.59 -2.74
CA THR A 15 -4.76 4.17 -2.46
C THR A 15 -5.99 3.49 -1.87
N GLN A 16 -6.70 4.17 -0.96
CA GLN A 16 -7.93 3.66 -0.37
C GLN A 16 -9.08 3.57 -1.40
N CYS A 17 -9.26 4.60 -2.24
CA CYS A 17 -10.26 4.56 -3.31
C CYS A 17 -9.99 3.42 -4.30
N PHE A 18 -8.73 3.22 -4.70
CA PHE A 18 -8.34 2.12 -5.56
C PHE A 18 -8.63 0.75 -4.91
N ALA A 19 -8.26 0.57 -3.65
CA ALA A 19 -8.53 -0.65 -2.89
C ALA A 19 -10.04 -0.93 -2.75
N LEU A 20 -10.87 0.10 -2.58
CA LEU A 20 -12.33 -0.02 -2.50
C LEU A 20 -12.92 -0.48 -3.83
N ILE A 21 -12.58 0.17 -4.95
CA ILE A 21 -13.05 -0.21 -6.29
C ILE A 21 -12.70 -1.66 -6.59
N LEU A 22 -11.49 -2.06 -6.22
CA LEU A 22 -10.96 -3.38 -6.50
C LEU A 22 -11.60 -4.46 -5.61
N THR A 23 -11.91 -4.15 -4.35
CA THR A 23 -12.71 -5.02 -3.48
C THR A 23 -14.12 -5.21 -4.02
N VAL A 24 -14.75 -4.14 -4.54
CA VAL A 24 -16.07 -4.21 -5.19
C VAL A 24 -16.01 -5.08 -6.46
N LEU A 25 -14.97 -4.93 -7.28
CA LEU A 25 -14.78 -5.75 -8.49
C LEU A 25 -14.60 -7.24 -8.14
N SER A 26 -13.84 -7.53 -7.08
CA SER A 26 -13.67 -8.90 -6.57
C SER A 26 -14.98 -9.51 -6.04
N SER A 27 -15.80 -8.72 -5.33
CA SER A 27 -17.13 -9.13 -4.89
C SER A 27 -18.05 -9.43 -6.07
N PHE A 28 -17.98 -8.63 -7.14
CA PHE A 28 -18.77 -8.85 -8.35
C PHE A 28 -18.41 -10.17 -9.05
N VAL A 29 -17.12 -10.54 -9.08
CA VAL A 29 -16.66 -11.83 -9.64
C VAL A 29 -17.21 -13.01 -8.84
N LEU A 30 -17.17 -12.95 -7.50
CA LEU A 30 -17.75 -14.00 -6.65
C LEU A 30 -19.27 -14.11 -6.82
N LEU A 31 -19.96 -12.98 -6.90
CA LEU A 31 -21.40 -12.94 -7.15
C LEU A 31 -21.72 -13.59 -8.52
N ALA A 32 -20.98 -13.24 -9.57
CA ALA A 32 -21.17 -13.80 -10.90
C ALA A 32 -20.96 -15.31 -10.92
N THR A 33 -19.87 -15.82 -10.33
CA THR A 33 -19.62 -17.27 -10.22
C THR A 33 -20.73 -17.98 -9.44
N SER A 34 -21.21 -17.38 -8.34
CA SER A 34 -22.30 -17.95 -7.55
C SER A 34 -23.62 -17.99 -8.33
N ILE A 35 -23.95 -16.91 -9.06
CA ILE A 35 -25.14 -16.86 -9.91
C ILE A 35 -25.06 -17.91 -11.02
N ARG A 36 -23.89 -18.11 -11.64
CA ARG A 36 -23.68 -19.13 -12.68
C ARG A 36 -23.99 -20.55 -12.19
N ILE A 37 -23.53 -20.89 -10.99
CA ILE A 37 -23.77 -22.20 -10.38
C ILE A 37 -25.26 -22.40 -10.08
N VAL A 38 -25.96 -21.35 -9.61
CA VAL A 38 -27.39 -21.42 -9.29
C VAL A 38 -28.27 -21.49 -10.55
N LEU A 39 -27.90 -20.83 -11.64
CA LEU A 39 -28.72 -20.76 -12.86
C LEU A 39 -28.65 -22.04 -13.73
N LEU A 40 -27.55 -22.80 -13.69
CA LEU A 40 -27.31 -23.99 -14.52
C LEU A 40 -27.16 -25.31 -13.70
N PRO A 41 -28.11 -25.67 -12.83
CA PRO A 41 -27.96 -26.83 -11.95
C PRO A 41 -27.98 -28.18 -12.69
N ASN A 42 -28.50 -28.23 -13.92
CA ASN A 42 -28.65 -29.47 -14.71
C ASN A 42 -27.64 -29.62 -15.86
N GLN A 43 -26.73 -28.67 -16.06
CA GLN A 43 -25.73 -28.72 -17.15
C GLN A 43 -24.30 -28.88 -16.65
N ILE A 44 -24.05 -28.61 -15.37
CA ILE A 44 -22.71 -28.62 -14.80
C ILE A 44 -22.62 -29.77 -13.82
N ASP A 45 -21.65 -30.66 -14.00
CA ASP A 45 -21.34 -31.68 -13.03
C ASP A 45 -21.01 -31.02 -11.69
N SER A 46 -21.66 -31.49 -10.62
CA SER A 46 -21.52 -30.89 -9.28
C SER A 46 -20.06 -30.79 -8.81
N SER A 47 -19.19 -31.69 -9.28
CA SER A 47 -17.76 -31.67 -9.02
C SER A 47 -17.06 -30.48 -9.66
N ASP A 48 -17.35 -30.19 -10.93
CA ASP A 48 -16.72 -29.10 -11.68
C ASP A 48 -17.22 -27.74 -11.20
N ALA A 49 -18.53 -27.65 -10.88
CA ALA A 49 -19.11 -26.47 -10.23
C ALA A 49 -18.39 -26.13 -8.90
N ALA A 50 -18.18 -27.12 -8.03
CA ALA A 50 -17.50 -26.93 -6.75
C ALA A 50 -16.03 -26.53 -6.92
N LEU A 51 -15.30 -27.15 -7.86
CA LEU A 51 -13.92 -26.79 -8.16
C LEU A 51 -13.81 -25.34 -8.66
N SER A 52 -14.67 -24.95 -9.61
CA SER A 52 -14.68 -23.58 -10.14
C SER A 52 -14.93 -22.53 -9.05
N LEU A 53 -15.83 -22.82 -8.11
CA LEU A 53 -16.13 -21.96 -6.97
C LEU A 53 -14.90 -21.82 -6.05
N ILE A 54 -14.30 -22.93 -5.65
CA ILE A 54 -13.16 -22.95 -4.72
C ILE A 54 -11.95 -22.26 -5.34
N CYS A 55 -11.64 -22.52 -6.61
CA CYS A 55 -10.56 -21.82 -7.32
C CYS A 55 -10.81 -20.31 -7.36
N THR A 56 -12.05 -19.88 -7.64
CA THR A 56 -12.41 -18.46 -7.65
C THR A 56 -12.24 -17.81 -6.27
N MET A 57 -12.67 -18.49 -5.21
CA MET A 57 -12.51 -18.03 -3.83
C MET A 57 -11.03 -17.95 -3.42
N PHE A 58 -10.23 -18.93 -3.81
CA PHE A 58 -8.80 -18.95 -3.55
C PHE A 58 -8.09 -17.79 -4.25
N ILE A 59 -8.33 -17.59 -5.55
CA ILE A 59 -7.75 -16.49 -6.33
C ILE A 59 -8.14 -15.13 -5.72
N THR A 60 -9.42 -14.97 -5.35
CA THR A 60 -9.92 -13.76 -4.69
C THR A 60 -9.19 -13.48 -3.38
N SER A 61 -9.00 -14.52 -2.55
CA SER A 61 -8.30 -14.40 -1.27
C SER A 61 -6.83 -14.03 -1.46
N CYS A 62 -6.15 -14.67 -2.42
CA CYS A 62 -4.78 -14.32 -2.79
C CYS A 62 -4.67 -12.87 -3.28
N PHE A 63 -5.65 -12.40 -4.05
CA PHE A 63 -5.66 -11.03 -4.56
C PHE A 63 -5.85 -9.98 -3.46
N GLN A 64 -6.78 -10.21 -2.53
CA GLN A 64 -6.98 -9.35 -1.36
C GLN A 64 -5.71 -9.24 -0.51
N TRP A 65 -5.02 -10.37 -0.28
CA TRP A 65 -3.74 -10.40 0.41
C TRP A 65 -2.63 -9.71 -0.38
N SER A 66 -2.58 -9.93 -1.70
CA SER A 66 -1.58 -9.35 -2.60
C SER A 66 -1.63 -7.82 -2.58
N LEU A 67 -2.82 -7.22 -2.63
CA LEU A 67 -2.97 -5.76 -2.54
C LEU A 67 -2.46 -5.19 -1.22
N ARG A 68 -2.74 -5.88 -0.10
CA ARG A 68 -2.21 -5.47 1.20
C ARG A 68 -0.68 -5.45 1.18
N LYS A 69 -0.06 -6.37 0.43
CA LYS A 69 1.38 -6.41 0.22
C LYS A 69 1.90 -5.33 -0.72
N PHE A 70 1.15 -4.98 -1.77
CA PHE A 70 1.52 -3.85 -2.62
C PHE A 70 1.60 -2.54 -1.84
N VAL A 71 0.67 -2.29 -0.92
CA VAL A 71 0.72 -1.08 -0.06
C VAL A 71 1.98 -1.05 0.82
N GLU A 72 2.38 -2.20 1.37
CA GLU A 72 3.60 -2.32 2.17
C GLU A 72 4.85 -2.00 1.33
N VAL A 73 4.88 -2.46 0.08
CA VAL A 73 5.98 -2.19 -0.87
C VAL A 73 6.07 -0.71 -1.23
N ASP A 74 4.95 -0.04 -1.51
CA ASP A 74 4.95 1.40 -1.84
C ASP A 74 5.50 2.25 -0.68
N ILE A 75 5.18 1.87 0.55
CA ILE A 75 5.70 2.54 1.76
C ILE A 75 7.21 2.33 1.86
N LEU A 76 7.70 1.11 1.61
CA LEU A 76 9.13 0.81 1.60
C LEU A 76 9.87 1.59 0.50
N MET A 77 9.29 1.71 -0.69
CA MET A 77 9.85 2.48 -1.79
C MET A 77 9.96 3.97 -1.44
N THR A 78 8.93 4.53 -0.81
CA THR A 78 8.95 5.91 -0.31
C THR A 78 10.05 6.11 0.75
N SER A 79 10.25 5.13 1.64
CA SER A 79 11.34 5.18 2.63
C SER A 79 12.71 5.12 1.97
N ALA A 80 12.90 4.28 0.96
CA ALA A 80 14.14 4.18 0.21
C ALA A 80 14.47 5.48 -0.53
N GLN A 81 13.47 6.11 -1.16
CA GLN A 81 13.64 7.40 -1.83
C GLN A 81 14.14 8.49 -0.87
N ARG A 82 13.63 8.53 0.38
CA ARG A 82 14.11 9.50 1.39
C ARG A 82 15.57 9.28 1.78
N ILE A 83 16.00 8.03 1.92
CA ILE A 83 17.39 7.69 2.24
C ILE A 83 18.31 8.15 1.09
N ASP A 84 17.90 7.89 -0.15
CA ASP A 84 18.62 8.32 -1.34
C ASP A 84 18.71 9.84 -1.43
N GLU A 85 17.61 10.54 -1.16
CA GLU A 85 17.58 12.01 -1.12
C GLU A 85 18.51 12.56 -0.03
N TYR A 86 18.48 12.03 1.19
CA TYR A 86 19.44 12.39 2.25
C TYR A 86 20.91 12.09 1.92
N GLY A 87 21.18 11.09 1.09
CA GLY A 87 22.52 10.79 0.60
C GLY A 87 23.05 11.80 -0.41
N HIS A 88 22.16 12.46 -1.16
CA HIS A 88 22.49 13.42 -2.21
C HIS A 88 22.36 14.88 -1.79
N LEU A 89 21.88 15.17 -0.58
CA LEU A 89 21.88 16.53 -0.05
C LEU A 89 23.31 17.08 -0.08
N PRO A 90 23.54 18.30 -0.60
CA PRO A 90 24.83 18.94 -0.47
C PRO A 90 25.16 18.95 1.01
N ARG A 91 26.36 18.45 1.37
CA ARG A 91 26.88 18.60 2.73
C ARG A 91 26.60 20.04 3.10
N GLU A 92 25.88 20.24 4.20
CA GLU A 92 25.72 21.55 4.80
C GLU A 92 27.09 22.20 4.70
N GLU A 93 27.17 23.30 3.96
CA GLU A 93 28.40 24.09 3.93
C GLU A 93 28.73 24.22 5.40
N ASN A 94 29.84 23.61 5.84
CA ASN A 94 30.38 23.95 7.14
C ASN A 94 30.49 25.46 6.99
N GLU A 95 29.58 26.22 7.62
CA GLU A 95 29.72 27.66 7.73
C GLU A 95 31.16 27.81 8.16
N GLY A 96 31.97 28.26 7.20
CA GLY A 96 33.40 28.03 7.28
C GLY A 96 33.85 28.59 8.60
N ASP A 97 34.55 27.79 9.41
CA ASP A 97 35.17 28.30 10.63
C ASP A 97 34.12 28.92 11.58
N CYS A 98 33.51 28.12 12.46
CA CYS A 98 32.85 28.66 13.64
C CYS A 98 33.90 29.44 14.46
N LYS A 99 34.11 30.72 14.14
CA LYS A 99 35.02 31.64 14.85
C LYS A 99 34.60 31.85 16.30
N HIS A 100 33.44 31.36 16.67
CA HIS A 100 33.01 31.19 18.05
C HIS A 100 32.52 29.76 18.25
N PRO A 101 33.21 28.92 19.04
CA PRO A 101 32.63 27.70 19.52
C PRO A 101 31.43 28.08 20.39
N VAL A 102 30.21 27.81 19.92
CA VAL A 102 29.02 27.86 20.78
C VAL A 102 29.22 26.76 21.81
N LYS A 103 29.69 27.16 22.99
CA LYS A 103 29.87 26.28 24.13
C LYS A 103 28.48 25.78 24.52
N THR A 104 28.21 24.50 24.29
CA THR A 104 27.02 23.86 24.83
C THR A 104 27.02 24.09 26.34
N SER A 105 25.86 24.45 26.89
CA SER A 105 25.72 24.69 28.33
C SER A 105 26.18 23.42 29.09
N PRO A 106 26.88 23.54 30.24
CA PRO A 106 27.42 22.39 30.97
C PRO A 106 26.38 21.33 31.38
N ASP A 107 25.09 21.66 31.40
CA ASP A 107 23.99 20.78 31.83
C ASP A 107 23.38 19.91 30.71
N TRP A 108 24.04 19.82 29.55
CA TRP A 108 23.62 18.91 28.47
C TRP A 108 24.37 17.57 28.51
N PRO A 109 23.71 16.40 28.36
CA PRO A 109 22.28 16.12 28.43
C PRO A 109 21.99 15.34 29.71
N ASN A 110 21.50 16.00 30.76
CA ASN A 110 20.76 15.27 31.79
C ASN A 110 19.36 14.93 31.28
#